data_AF-J7QNY1-F1
#
_entry.id   AF-J7QNY1-F1
#
_cell.length_a   1.000
_cell.length_b   1.000
_cell.length_c   1.000
_cell.angle_alpha   90.00
_cell.angle_beta   90.00
_cell.angle_gamma   90.00
#
_symmetry.space_group_name_H-M   'P 1'
#
loop_
_entity.id
_entity.type
_entity.pdbx_description
1 polymer ?
#
loop_
_entity_poly.entity_id
_entity_poly.type
_entity_poly.pdbx_seq_one_letter_code
_entity_poly.pdbx_strand_id
1 'polypeptide(L)'
;MTTQVQRRRGTAAQHASFTGAIGELTVDTTNKRVVVHDGSTAGGFPAAKLSEAVLKADTSYSISGNQVVGPRITGWGAPSGTLDRTAWTSYAGQTVSVGYVQAEAQATDDAVKKVSQELAALITDLRTHGLIGT
;
A
#
# COMPACT_ATOMS: atom_id res chain seq x y z
N MET A 1 21.34 43.24 -1.11
CA MET A 1 22.21 42.08 -1.37
C MET A 1 21.71 40.93 -0.52
N THR A 2 21.56 39.72 -1.07
CA THR A 2 21.15 38.54 -0.30
C THR A 2 22.39 37.76 0.15
N THR A 3 22.45 37.37 1.42
CA THR A 3 23.54 36.54 1.95
C THR A 3 23.22 35.07 1.75
N GLN A 4 24.16 34.30 1.20
CA GLN A 4 24.05 32.85 1.16
C GLN A 4 24.43 32.26 2.52
N VAL A 5 23.55 31.43 3.09
CA VAL A 5 23.82 30.67 4.32
C VAL A 5 24.07 29.22 3.97
N GLN A 6 25.20 28.69 4.42
CA GLN A 6 25.54 27.29 4.26
C GLN A 6 25.40 26.57 5.58
N ARG A 7 24.48 25.61 5.67
CA ARG A 7 24.29 24.81 6.89
C ARG A 7 25.37 23.73 7.02
N ARG A 8 25.56 23.24 8.24
CA ARG A 8 26.39 22.07 8.53
C ARG A 8 25.90 20.89 7.68
N ARG A 9 26.82 20.16 7.07
CA ARG A 9 26.50 19.10 6.11
C ARG A 9 27.43 17.90 6.29
N GLY A 10 26.98 16.73 5.85
CA GLY A 10 27.74 15.49 5.96
C GLY A 10 27.00 14.32 5.32
N THR A 11 27.65 13.17 5.20
CA THR A 11 27.05 11.93 4.69
C THR A 11 26.02 11.35 5.65
N ALA A 12 25.25 10.37 5.20
CA ALA A 12 24.31 9.63 6.05
C ALA A 12 25.01 8.97 7.24
N ALA A 13 26.18 8.35 7.02
CA ALA A 13 26.96 7.72 8.09
C ALA A 13 27.47 8.75 9.12
N GLN A 14 27.91 9.93 8.66
CA GLN A 14 28.31 11.01 9.55
C GLN A 14 27.13 11.59 10.35
N HIS A 15 25.93 11.60 9.76
CA HIS A 15 24.72 12.02 10.48
C HIS A 15 24.30 10.99 11.53
N ALA A 16 24.36 9.69 11.21
CA ALA A 16 23.90 8.62 12.10
C ALA A 16 24.58 8.64 13.48
N SER A 17 25.86 9.06 13.55
CA SER A 17 26.61 9.17 14.81
C SER A 17 26.61 10.58 15.42
N PHE A 18 25.98 11.56 14.78
CA PHE A 18 25.99 12.95 15.24
C PHE A 18 24.74 13.28 16.07
N THR A 19 24.95 13.88 17.24
CA THR A 19 23.90 14.50 18.05
C THR A 19 24.02 16.01 17.93
N GLY A 20 23.07 16.66 17.26
CA GLY A 20 23.05 18.12 17.13
C GLY A 20 22.41 18.80 18.33
N ALA A 21 22.64 20.11 18.46
CA ALA A 21 21.97 20.91 19.48
C ALA A 21 20.46 20.99 19.24
N ILE A 22 19.69 21.34 20.28
CA ILE A 22 18.24 21.53 20.18
C ILE A 22 17.93 22.55 19.07
N GLY A 23 17.12 22.16 18.10
CA GLY A 23 16.72 23.01 16.97
C GLY A 23 17.79 23.19 15.90
N GLU A 24 18.93 22.48 15.98
CA GLU A 24 19.92 22.51 14.91
C GLU A 24 19.36 21.83 13.64
N LEU A 25 19.58 22.47 12.50
CA LEU A 25 19.27 21.91 11.17
C LEU A 25 20.57 21.62 10.44
N THR A 26 20.75 20.36 10.02
CA THR A 26 21.92 19.89 9.27
C THR A 26 21.49 19.27 7.94
N VAL A 27 22.41 19.17 6.97
CA VAL A 27 22.13 18.65 5.62
C VAL A 27 22.82 17.31 5.41
N ASP A 28 22.02 16.25 5.29
CA ASP A 28 22.49 14.93 4.83
C ASP A 28 22.69 14.99 3.31
N THR A 29 23.95 14.95 2.88
CA THR A 29 24.32 15.04 1.46
C THR A 29 24.25 13.70 0.73
N THR A 30 24.18 12.57 1.44
CA THR A 30 23.92 11.26 0.84
C THR A 30 22.45 11.17 0.47
N ASN A 31 21.59 11.42 1.46
CA ASN A 31 20.15 11.35 1.27
C ASN A 31 19.54 12.66 0.80
N LYS A 32 20.30 13.74 0.57
CA LYS A 32 19.77 15.01 0.03
C LYS A 32 18.56 15.55 0.81
N ARG A 33 18.67 15.64 2.13
CA ARG A 33 17.59 16.12 3.01
C ARG A 33 18.13 16.92 4.19
N VAL A 34 17.24 17.63 4.86
CA VAL A 34 17.52 18.28 6.16
C VAL A 34 17.25 17.30 7.30
N VAL A 35 18.00 17.41 8.38
CA VAL A 35 17.81 16.68 9.63
C VAL A 35 17.67 17.71 10.76
N VAL A 36 16.63 17.56 11.59
CA VAL A 36 16.40 18.39 12.78
C VAL A 36 16.93 17.65 14.02
N HIS A 37 17.58 18.36 14.93
CA HIS A 37 18.14 17.77 16.16
C HIS A 37 17.44 18.27 17.42
N ASP A 38 17.41 17.41 18.44
CA ASP A 38 16.74 17.64 19.73
C ASP A 38 17.74 17.73 20.90
N GLY A 39 19.05 17.81 20.64
CA GLY A 39 20.07 17.85 21.69
C GLY A 39 20.47 16.48 22.28
N SER A 40 19.81 15.38 21.91
CA SER A 40 20.01 14.09 22.58
C SER A 40 20.10 12.91 21.62
N THR A 41 19.26 12.88 20.59
CA THR A 41 19.14 11.75 19.67
C THR A 41 20.23 11.79 18.60
N ALA A 42 21.16 10.83 18.64
CA ALA A 42 22.13 10.64 17.55
C ALA A 42 21.39 10.29 16.24
N GLY A 43 21.79 10.91 15.13
CA GLY A 43 21.06 10.79 13.86
C GLY A 43 19.93 11.81 13.67
N GLY A 44 19.43 12.41 14.76
CA GLY A 44 18.34 13.37 14.75
C GLY A 44 17.06 12.85 14.08
N PHE A 45 16.27 13.78 13.57
CA PHE A 45 14.98 13.55 12.90
C PHE A 45 15.08 14.00 11.44
N PRO A 46 15.40 13.07 10.51
CA PRO A 46 15.28 13.28 9.08
C PRO A 46 13.94 13.87 8.64
N ALA A 47 13.96 14.99 7.92
CA ALA A 47 12.81 15.40 7.14
C ALA A 47 12.61 14.39 5.99
N ALA A 48 11.43 13.77 5.94
CA ALA A 48 11.11 12.81 4.88
C ALA A 48 11.05 13.51 3.52
N LYS A 49 11.65 12.90 2.49
CA LYS A 49 11.29 13.21 1.11
C LYS A 49 9.87 12.74 0.80
N LEU A 50 9.30 13.24 -0.28
CA LEU A 50 8.04 12.71 -0.82
C LEU A 50 8.10 11.18 -1.02
N SER A 51 9.25 10.65 -1.46
CA SER A 51 9.47 9.20 -1.64
C SER A 51 9.64 8.40 -0.35
N GLU A 52 9.86 9.07 0.78
CA GLU A 52 10.10 8.46 2.10
C GLU A 52 8.91 8.68 3.05
N ALA A 53 7.96 9.53 2.65
CA ALA A 53 6.80 9.84 3.46
C ALA A 53 5.83 8.66 3.47
N VAL A 54 5.70 8.01 4.64
CA VAL A 54 4.51 7.21 4.93
C VAL A 54 3.37 8.21 5.14
N LEU A 55 2.49 8.31 4.15
CA LEU A 55 1.32 9.15 4.27
C LEU A 55 0.36 8.48 5.27
N LYS A 56 -0.10 9.27 6.24
CA LYS A 56 -1.18 8.91 7.15
C LYS A 56 -2.27 9.96 6.99
N ALA A 57 -3.47 9.52 6.66
CA ALA A 57 -4.66 10.34 6.76
C ALA A 57 -5.44 9.93 8.01
N ASP A 58 -6.04 10.89 8.71
CA ASP A 58 -6.85 10.59 9.89
C ASP A 58 -8.23 10.01 9.54
N THR A 59 -8.74 10.27 8.33
CA THR A 59 -10.05 9.76 7.88
C THR A 59 -10.02 9.14 6.49
N SER A 60 -9.47 9.85 5.50
CA SER A 60 -9.58 9.42 4.10
C SER A 60 -8.49 10.00 3.20
N TYR A 61 -8.22 9.30 2.10
CA TYR A 61 -7.54 9.85 0.92
C TYR A 61 -8.55 10.28 -0.12
N SER A 62 -8.33 11.45 -0.72
CA SER A 62 -9.19 12.02 -1.77
C SER A 62 -8.38 12.45 -2.99
N ILE A 63 -8.98 12.33 -4.18
CA ILE A 63 -8.44 12.81 -5.46
C ILE A 63 -9.47 13.76 -6.07
N SER A 64 -9.05 14.98 -6.39
CA SER A 64 -9.93 16.02 -6.96
C SER A 64 -11.19 16.29 -6.11
N GLY A 65 -11.07 16.21 -4.78
CA GLY A 65 -12.17 16.40 -3.84
C GLY A 65 -13.06 15.17 -3.60
N ASN A 66 -12.83 14.07 -4.32
CA ASN A 66 -13.59 12.83 -4.16
C ASN A 66 -12.81 11.82 -3.31
N GLN A 67 -13.43 11.29 -2.26
CA GLN A 67 -12.85 10.23 -1.44
C GLN A 67 -12.62 8.97 -2.28
N VAL A 68 -11.41 8.41 -2.21
CA VAL A 68 -11.00 7.17 -2.92
C VAL A 68 -10.63 6.03 -1.97
N VAL A 69 -10.15 6.34 -0.76
CA VAL A 69 -9.82 5.34 0.26
C VAL A 69 -10.27 5.88 1.62
N GLY A 70 -11.09 5.09 2.33
CA GLY A 70 -11.51 5.37 3.71
C GLY A 70 -10.80 4.48 4.72
N PRO A 71 -11.33 4.40 5.96
CA PRO A 71 -10.84 3.44 6.95
C PRO A 71 -10.96 1.99 6.46
N ARG A 72 -10.11 1.11 6.99
CA ARG A 72 -10.20 -0.34 6.73
C ARG A 72 -11.58 -0.85 7.16
N ILE A 73 -12.22 -1.63 6.29
CA ILE A 73 -13.50 -2.29 6.60
C ILE A 73 -13.22 -3.60 7.34
N THR A 74 -13.75 -3.75 8.55
CA THR A 74 -13.59 -4.95 9.40
C THR A 74 -14.70 -5.99 9.17
N GLY A 75 -14.58 -7.17 9.78
CA GLY A 75 -15.58 -8.24 9.68
C GLY A 75 -15.46 -9.15 8.45
N TRP A 76 -14.44 -8.96 7.60
CA TRP A 76 -14.15 -9.87 6.50
C TRP A 76 -13.31 -11.07 6.97
N GLY A 77 -13.79 -12.28 6.73
CA GLY A 77 -13.00 -13.50 6.89
C GLY A 77 -11.89 -13.60 5.84
N ALA A 78 -10.81 -14.32 6.16
CA ALA A 78 -9.80 -14.68 5.16
C ALA A 78 -10.31 -15.88 4.33
N PRO A 79 -10.39 -15.78 3.00
CA PRO A 79 -10.68 -16.94 2.16
C PRO A 79 -9.60 -18.01 2.30
N SER A 80 -9.96 -19.26 2.06
CA SER A 80 -9.05 -20.40 1.99
C SER A 80 -9.21 -21.15 0.66
N GLY A 81 -8.29 -22.06 0.35
CA GLY A 81 -8.29 -22.83 -0.90
C GLY A 81 -7.50 -22.16 -2.04
N THR A 82 -7.79 -22.57 -3.27
CA THR A 82 -7.10 -22.07 -4.47
C THR A 82 -7.48 -20.62 -4.76
N LEU A 83 -6.48 -19.75 -4.87
CA LEU A 83 -6.65 -18.37 -5.32
C LEU A 83 -6.22 -18.28 -6.78
N ASP A 84 -7.15 -17.95 -7.66
CA ASP A 84 -6.85 -17.81 -9.09
C ASP A 84 -6.70 -16.34 -9.47
N ARG A 85 -5.60 -15.99 -10.14
CA ARG A 85 -5.29 -14.65 -10.67
C ARG A 85 -4.95 -14.70 -12.16
N THR A 86 -5.28 -15.81 -12.82
CA THR A 86 -5.07 -15.98 -14.25
C THR A 86 -6.13 -15.23 -15.06
N ALA A 87 -6.03 -15.27 -16.39
CA ALA A 87 -7.00 -14.59 -17.25
C ALA A 87 -8.43 -15.08 -16.99
N TRP A 88 -9.36 -14.12 -16.90
CA TRP A 88 -10.79 -14.37 -16.77
C TRP A 88 -11.48 -14.10 -18.10
N THR A 89 -12.24 -15.08 -18.57
CA THR A 89 -13.20 -14.88 -19.66
C THR A 89 -14.55 -14.58 -19.04
N SER A 90 -15.13 -13.42 -19.34
CA SER A 90 -16.48 -13.07 -18.89
C SER A 90 -17.47 -14.18 -19.24
N TYR A 91 -18.30 -14.57 -18.27
CA TYR A 91 -19.27 -15.64 -18.44
C TYR A 91 -20.27 -15.29 -19.56
N ALA A 92 -20.34 -16.15 -20.58
CA ALA A 92 -21.16 -15.95 -21.76
C ALA A 92 -22.50 -16.72 -21.73
N GLY A 93 -22.85 -17.34 -20.60
CA GLY A 93 -23.94 -18.31 -20.52
C GLY A 93 -23.49 -19.73 -20.82
N GLN A 94 -24.29 -20.72 -20.43
CA GLN A 94 -24.13 -22.11 -20.81
C GLN A 94 -25.36 -22.59 -21.59
N THR A 95 -25.16 -23.54 -22.50
CA THR A 95 -26.27 -24.28 -23.10
C THR A 95 -27.00 -25.04 -22.00
N VAL A 96 -28.34 -25.03 -22.05
CA VAL A 96 -29.19 -25.80 -21.14
C VAL A 96 -30.20 -26.58 -21.98
N SER A 97 -29.99 -27.88 -22.06
CA SER A 97 -30.84 -28.82 -22.79
C SER A 97 -32.07 -29.23 -21.97
N VAL A 98 -33.12 -29.70 -22.67
CA VAL A 98 -34.38 -30.14 -22.04
C VAL A 98 -34.18 -31.41 -21.18
N GLY A 99 -33.19 -32.24 -21.53
CA GLY A 99 -32.78 -33.41 -20.75
C GLY A 99 -31.43 -33.18 -20.06
N TYR A 100 -31.09 -34.05 -19.10
CA TYR A 100 -29.81 -33.98 -18.40
C TYR A 100 -28.63 -34.21 -19.36
N VAL A 101 -27.71 -33.26 -19.39
CA VAL A 101 -26.44 -33.34 -20.12
C VAL A 101 -25.29 -33.07 -19.14
N GLN A 102 -24.47 -34.10 -18.87
CA GLN A 102 -23.36 -33.99 -17.93
C GLN A 102 -22.36 -32.88 -18.30
N ALA A 103 -22.07 -32.70 -19.58
CA ALA A 103 -21.14 -31.67 -20.06
C ALA A 103 -21.63 -30.24 -19.76
N GLU A 104 -22.93 -29.99 -19.87
CA GLU A 104 -23.54 -28.68 -19.55
C GLU A 104 -23.50 -28.41 -18.03
N ALA A 105 -23.74 -29.45 -17.22
CA ALA A 105 -23.60 -29.37 -15.78
C ALA A 105 -22.14 -29.09 -15.36
N GLN A 106 -21.17 -29.80 -15.95
CA GLN A 106 -19.75 -29.60 -15.66
C GLN A 106 -19.28 -28.20 -16.08
N ALA A 107 -19.72 -27.70 -17.24
CA ALA A 107 -19.37 -26.35 -17.68
C ALA A 107 -19.90 -25.27 -16.72
N THR A 108 -21.06 -25.49 -16.11
CA THR A 108 -21.61 -24.59 -15.08
C THR A 108 -20.82 -24.68 -13.77
N ASP A 109 -20.48 -25.89 -13.32
CA ASP A 109 -19.65 -26.11 -12.12
C ASP A 109 -18.26 -25.48 -12.27
N ASP A 110 -17.60 -25.69 -13.42
CA ASP A 110 -16.29 -25.11 -13.72
C ASP A 110 -16.35 -23.57 -13.73
N ALA A 111 -17.41 -22.98 -14.27
CA ALA A 111 -17.63 -21.54 -14.25
C ALA A 111 -17.81 -21.00 -12.82
N VAL A 112 -18.62 -21.66 -11.99
CA VAL A 112 -18.82 -21.27 -10.57
C VAL A 112 -17.53 -21.43 -9.77
N LYS A 113 -16.77 -22.50 -9.99
CA LYS A 113 -15.47 -22.73 -9.38
C LYS A 113 -14.49 -21.61 -9.73
N LYS A 114 -14.39 -21.25 -11.01
CA LYS A 114 -13.53 -20.15 -11.47
C LYS A 114 -13.92 -18.83 -10.78
N VAL A 115 -15.21 -18.52 -10.70
CA VAL A 115 -15.73 -17.34 -9.99
C VAL A 115 -15.35 -17.32 -8.52
N SER A 116 -15.54 -18.44 -7.82
CA SER A 116 -15.20 -18.57 -6.41
C SER A 116 -13.71 -18.36 -6.14
N GLN A 117 -12.85 -18.95 -6.98
CA GLN A 117 -11.40 -18.88 -6.84
C GLN A 117 -10.84 -17.47 -7.09
N GLU A 118 -11.39 -16.74 -8.06
CA GLU A 118 -10.96 -15.35 -8.29
C GLU A 118 -11.54 -14.37 -7.27
N LEU A 119 -12.78 -14.57 -6.81
CA LEU A 119 -13.32 -13.76 -5.71
C LEU A 119 -12.49 -13.94 -4.44
N ALA A 120 -12.08 -15.17 -4.13
CA ALA A 120 -11.17 -15.45 -3.03
C ALA A 120 -9.81 -14.74 -3.22
N ALA A 121 -9.27 -14.73 -4.43
CA ALA A 121 -8.03 -14.03 -4.75
C ALA A 121 -8.17 -12.51 -4.56
N LEU A 122 -9.26 -11.92 -5.08
CA LEU A 122 -9.56 -10.49 -4.94
C LEU A 122 -9.68 -10.07 -3.48
N ILE A 123 -10.44 -10.82 -2.67
CA ILE A 123 -10.55 -10.56 -1.23
C ILE A 123 -9.16 -10.63 -0.57
N THR A 124 -8.34 -11.61 -0.93
CA THR A 124 -6.97 -11.75 -0.41
C THR A 124 -6.09 -10.55 -0.77
N ASP A 125 -6.20 -10.03 -1.99
CA ASP A 125 -5.43 -8.88 -2.45
C ASP A 125 -5.89 -7.58 -1.76
N LEU A 126 -7.20 -7.40 -1.55
CA LEU A 126 -7.74 -6.28 -0.78
C LEU A 126 -7.29 -6.32 0.69
N ARG A 127 -7.21 -7.51 1.30
CA ARG A 127 -6.67 -7.71 2.65
C ARG A 127 -5.18 -7.36 2.73
N THR A 128 -4.42 -7.74 1.70
CA THR A 128 -2.98 -7.47 1.61
C THR A 128 -2.68 -5.96 1.52
N HIS A 129 -3.48 -5.22 0.75
CA HIS A 129 -3.43 -3.75 0.74
C HIS A 129 -3.95 -3.10 2.02
N GLY A 130 -4.66 -3.86 2.84
CA GLY A 130 -5.20 -3.40 4.10
C GLY A 130 -6.52 -2.63 4.00
N LEU A 131 -7.24 -2.75 2.88
CA LEU A 131 -8.54 -2.12 2.66
C LEU A 131 -9.65 -2.83 3.44
N ILE A 132 -9.52 -4.15 3.64
CA ILE A 132 -10.44 -4.97 4.44
C ILE A 132 -9.70 -5.85 5.45
N GLY A 133 -10.38 -6.38 6.46
CA GLY A 133 -9.77 -7.23 7.49
C GLY A 133 -10.78 -7.84 8.46
N THR A 134 -10.26 -8.59 9.43
CA THR A 134 -11.03 -9.05 10.60
C THR A 134 -11.36 -7.88 11.51
#